data_AF-A0A0F2DEG4-F1
#
_entry.id   AF-A0A0F2DEG4-F1
#
_cell.length_a   1.000
_cell.length_b   1.000
_cell.length_c   1.000
_cell.angle_alpha   90.00
_cell.angle_beta   90.00
_cell.angle_gamma   90.00
#
_symmetry.space_group_name_H-M   'P 1'
#
loop_
_entity.id
_entity.type
_entity.pdbx_description
1 polymer ?
#
loop_
_entity_poly.entity_id
_entity_poly.type
_entity_poly.pdbx_seq_one_letter_code
_entity_poly.pdbx_strand_id
1 'polypeptide(L)'
;MKKKILASLLLSTVMVSQAAVLTTAHAETTDDKIAAQDNKISNLTAQQQEAQKQVDQIQEQVSAIQTEQSNLQSENDRLQAESKKLEGEITELSKNIVSRNDSLQKQARSAQTNGAATNYINTIVNSKSITEAISRVAAMSEIVSANNKMLEQQKADKKAISEKQVANNDAINTVIANQQKLADDAQTLTTKQAELKAAELNLAAEKATAEDEKASLLEKKAAAEAEAKAAAEAEAAYKAKQASQQQTVVASGNTTFTAEVQAVSSSSESSSSYTPAPVKHRPTYSTNASSYPTGECTWGAKTLAPWAGDYWGNGAQWATSAAAAGFRTGSTPEVGAIACWNDGGYGHVAVVTAVSSSTSIQVSESNYGGNRTIGNKRGWFNPTTTSEGFVTYIYPN
;
A
#
# COMPACT_ATOMS: atom_id res chain seq x y z
N MET A 1 47.02 -13.88 3.39
CA MET A 1 47.37 -13.72 1.96
C MET A 1 46.63 -12.47 1.46
N LYS A 2 47.20 -11.27 1.62
CA LYS A 2 47.77 -10.40 0.54
C LYS A 2 46.87 -10.41 -0.71
N LYS A 3 46.21 -9.32 -1.11
CA LYS A 3 46.83 -8.11 -1.69
C LYS A 3 46.01 -6.84 -1.36
N LYS A 4 46.71 -5.82 -0.81
CA LYS A 4 46.29 -4.42 -0.78
C LYS A 4 47.04 -3.72 -1.92
N ILE A 5 46.35 -2.91 -2.72
CA ILE A 5 47.01 -1.96 -3.64
C ILE A 5 46.74 -0.56 -3.09
N LEU A 6 47.74 -0.06 -2.36
CA LEU A 6 47.92 1.34 -2.00
C LEU A 6 48.77 1.94 -3.12
N ALA A 7 48.20 2.81 -3.94
CA ALA A 7 48.96 3.67 -4.84
C ALA A 7 49.30 4.96 -4.06
N SER A 8 50.54 5.00 -3.60
CA SER A 8 51.14 6.00 -2.74
C SER A 8 51.53 7.27 -3.48
N LEU A 9 51.24 8.41 -2.84
CA LEU A 9 51.91 9.71 -2.98
C LEU A 9 53.42 9.56 -3.20
N LEU A 10 53.98 10.37 -4.10
CA LEU A 10 55.40 10.73 -4.08
C LEU A 10 55.56 12.26 -4.16
N LEU A 11 55.67 12.87 -2.99
CA LEU A 11 56.32 14.16 -2.78
C LEU A 11 57.85 13.93 -2.74
N SER A 12 58.55 14.65 -3.61
CA SER A 12 59.87 15.30 -3.43
C SER A 12 60.80 14.88 -2.28
N THR A 13 62.02 14.47 -2.65
CA THR A 13 63.24 14.70 -1.86
C THR A 13 64.33 15.27 -2.77
N VAL A 14 64.61 16.56 -2.60
CA VAL A 14 65.80 17.25 -3.12
C VAL A 14 66.92 17.05 -2.11
N MET A 15 68.01 16.40 -2.51
CA MET A 15 69.29 16.49 -1.81
C MET A 15 70.28 17.26 -2.69
N VAL A 16 70.73 18.41 -2.18
CA VAL A 16 71.87 19.16 -2.68
C VAL A 16 73.13 18.57 -2.09
N SER A 17 74.05 18.09 -2.93
CA SER A 17 75.43 17.85 -2.56
C SER A 17 76.35 18.36 -3.67
N GLN A 18 77.13 19.38 -3.34
CA GLN A 18 78.14 19.97 -4.21
C GLN A 18 79.29 18.99 -4.46
N ALA A 19 79.64 18.77 -5.73
CA ALA A 19 80.97 18.33 -6.15
C ALA A 19 81.25 18.95 -7.52
N ALA A 20 82.30 19.77 -7.59
CA ALA A 20 82.79 20.39 -8.81
C ALA A 20 83.25 19.30 -9.79
N VAL A 21 82.63 19.25 -10.97
CA VAL A 21 83.16 18.56 -12.14
C VAL A 21 83.31 19.58 -13.25
N LEU A 22 84.51 19.59 -13.81
CA LEU A 22 85.00 20.45 -14.87
C LEU A 22 83.98 20.66 -16.00
N THR A 23 83.78 21.93 -16.34
CA THR A 23 82.99 22.40 -17.47
C THR A 23 83.57 21.91 -18.80
N THR A 24 82.99 20.85 -19.35
CA THR A 24 82.96 20.67 -20.81
C THR A 24 81.69 21.35 -21.30
N ALA A 25 81.80 22.59 -21.73
CA ALA A 25 80.71 23.30 -22.37
C ALA A 25 80.46 22.66 -23.75
N HIS A 26 79.54 21.71 -23.82
CA HIS A 26 78.87 21.40 -25.08
C HIS A 26 77.94 22.57 -25.37
N ALA A 27 78.23 23.34 -26.42
CA ALA A 27 77.21 24.19 -27.01
C ALA A 27 76.14 23.26 -27.58
N GLU A 28 75.02 23.09 -26.86
CA GLU A 28 73.81 22.52 -27.48
C GLU A 28 73.56 23.28 -28.77
N THR A 29 73.50 22.52 -29.88
CA THR A 29 73.18 23.12 -31.17
C THR A 29 71.74 23.61 -31.13
N THR A 30 71.40 24.58 -31.99
CA THR A 30 70.00 25.02 -32.14
C THR A 30 69.08 23.84 -32.43
N ASP A 31 69.56 22.82 -33.15
CA ASP A 31 68.83 21.60 -33.50
C ASP A 31 68.54 20.72 -32.27
N ASP A 32 69.47 20.58 -31.32
CA ASP A 32 69.25 19.83 -30.07
C ASP A 32 68.18 20.50 -29.20
N LYS A 33 68.16 21.84 -29.15
CA LYS A 33 67.13 22.61 -28.44
C LYS A 33 65.76 22.53 -29.08
N ILE A 34 65.71 22.51 -30.42
CA ILE A 34 64.46 22.29 -31.17
C ILE A 34 63.93 20.89 -30.88
N ALA A 35 64.77 19.85 -30.97
CA ALA A 35 64.37 18.47 -30.69
C ALA A 35 63.89 18.28 -29.23
N ALA A 36 64.52 18.94 -28.26
CA ALA A 36 64.06 18.92 -26.87
C ALA A 36 62.69 19.60 -26.71
N GLN A 37 62.47 20.72 -27.39
CA GLN A 37 61.21 21.45 -27.35
C GLN A 37 60.08 20.70 -28.07
N ASP A 38 60.37 20.04 -29.19
CA ASP A 38 59.40 19.19 -29.92
C ASP A 38 58.95 18.00 -29.07
N ASN A 39 59.88 17.36 -28.36
CA ASN A 39 59.54 16.30 -27.39
C ASN A 39 58.66 16.84 -26.24
N LYS A 40 58.94 18.05 -25.75
CA LYS A 40 58.12 18.70 -24.71
C LYS A 40 56.71 19.02 -25.20
N ILE A 41 56.58 19.55 -26.42
CA ILE A 41 55.28 19.82 -27.05
C ILE A 41 54.50 18.53 -27.27
N SER A 42 55.15 17.47 -27.74
CA SER A 42 54.51 16.16 -27.95
C SER A 42 53.96 15.59 -26.64
N ASN A 43 54.74 15.63 -25.55
CA ASN A 43 54.29 15.18 -24.23
C ASN A 43 53.12 16.01 -23.68
N LEU A 44 53.17 17.34 -23.79
CA LEU A 44 52.07 18.22 -23.37
C LEU A 44 50.80 17.95 -24.18
N THR A 45 50.93 17.72 -25.48
CA THR A 45 49.80 17.37 -26.36
C THR A 45 49.16 16.05 -25.92
N ALA A 46 49.96 15.04 -25.58
CA ALA A 46 49.45 13.77 -25.05
C ALA A 46 48.73 13.94 -23.70
N GLN A 47 49.28 14.76 -22.79
CA GLN A 47 48.65 15.07 -21.50
C GLN A 47 47.30 15.80 -21.67
N GLN A 48 47.23 16.77 -22.59
CA GLN A 48 45.99 17.48 -22.90
C GLN A 48 44.93 16.54 -23.49
N GLN A 49 45.32 15.61 -24.36
CA GLN A 49 44.38 14.62 -24.92
C GLN A 49 43.84 13.67 -23.84
N GLU A 50 44.69 13.20 -22.93
CA GLU A 50 44.24 12.33 -21.83
C GLU A 50 43.32 13.09 -20.86
N ALA A 51 43.65 14.33 -20.51
CA ALA A 51 42.79 15.17 -19.69
C ALA A 51 41.42 15.46 -20.37
N GLN A 52 41.43 15.71 -21.68
CA GLN A 52 40.19 15.91 -22.45
C GLN A 52 39.33 14.63 -22.45
N LYS A 53 39.95 13.48 -22.64
CA LYS A 53 39.25 12.18 -22.60
C LYS A 53 38.57 11.93 -21.25
N GLN A 54 39.21 12.29 -20.14
CA GLN A 54 38.60 12.17 -18.81
C GLN A 54 37.38 13.07 -18.64
N VAL A 55 37.46 14.32 -19.12
CA VAL A 55 36.30 15.23 -19.16
C VAL A 55 35.17 14.63 -19.98
N ASP A 56 35.46 14.18 -21.20
CA ASP A 56 34.45 13.63 -22.11
C ASP A 56 33.76 12.40 -21.50
N GLN A 57 34.52 11.50 -20.87
CA GLN A 57 33.98 10.31 -20.21
C GLN A 57 33.05 10.64 -19.03
N ILE A 58 33.45 11.58 -18.16
CA ILE A 58 32.60 11.97 -17.02
C ILE A 58 31.38 12.75 -17.51
N GLN A 59 31.54 13.61 -18.51
CA GLN A 59 30.43 14.36 -19.12
C GLN A 59 29.40 13.42 -19.75
N GLU A 60 29.84 12.34 -20.41
CA GLU A 60 28.94 11.32 -20.94
C GLU A 60 28.14 10.64 -19.82
N GLN A 61 28.79 10.30 -18.70
CA GLN A 61 28.11 9.73 -17.53
C GLN A 61 27.09 10.69 -16.91
N VAL A 62 27.45 11.98 -16.76
CA VAL A 62 26.53 13.02 -16.26
C VAL A 62 25.29 13.14 -17.17
N SER A 63 25.49 13.24 -18.48
CA SER A 63 24.41 13.33 -19.46
C SER A 63 23.51 12.09 -19.47
N ALA A 64 24.10 10.90 -19.33
CA ALA A 64 23.36 9.64 -19.24
C ALA A 64 22.45 9.62 -18.00
N ILE A 65 22.98 10.01 -16.82
CA ILE A 65 22.20 10.07 -15.58
C ILE A 65 21.06 11.09 -15.69
N GLN A 66 21.33 12.28 -16.22
CA GLN A 66 20.29 13.30 -16.42
C GLN A 66 19.19 12.85 -17.38
N THR A 67 19.56 12.14 -18.45
CA THR A 67 18.60 11.55 -19.39
C THR A 67 17.76 10.47 -18.72
N GLU A 68 18.38 9.60 -17.93
CA GLU A 68 17.67 8.57 -17.17
C GLU A 68 16.69 9.21 -16.17
N GLN A 69 17.10 10.24 -15.43
CA GLN A 69 16.21 10.96 -14.51
C GLN A 69 14.98 11.55 -15.22
N SER A 70 15.17 12.18 -16.38
CA SER A 70 14.06 12.73 -17.17
C SER A 70 13.11 11.64 -17.67
N ASN A 71 13.65 10.50 -18.11
CA ASN A 71 12.86 9.37 -18.59
C ASN A 71 12.05 8.74 -17.45
N LEU A 72 12.68 8.47 -16.30
CA LEU A 72 12.01 7.91 -15.12
C LEU A 72 10.95 8.85 -14.57
N GLN A 73 11.19 10.17 -14.56
CA GLN A 73 10.18 11.15 -14.13
C GLN A 73 8.97 11.15 -15.07
N SER A 74 9.20 11.16 -16.39
CA SER A 74 8.12 11.13 -17.38
C SER A 74 7.30 9.84 -17.29
N GLU A 75 7.98 8.70 -17.08
CA GLU A 75 7.32 7.41 -16.89
C GLU A 75 6.51 7.38 -15.59
N ASN A 76 7.01 7.96 -14.50
CA ASN A 76 6.26 8.09 -13.25
C ASN A 76 4.99 8.91 -13.43
N ASP A 77 5.07 10.06 -14.09
CA ASP A 77 3.91 10.92 -14.34
C ASP A 77 2.84 10.17 -15.15
N ARG A 78 3.27 9.40 -16.17
CA ARG A 78 2.40 8.54 -16.99
C ARG A 78 1.74 7.45 -16.14
N LEU A 79 2.52 6.70 -15.36
CA LEU A 79 2.03 5.59 -14.54
C LEU A 79 1.11 6.06 -13.41
N GLN A 80 1.37 7.24 -12.83
CA GLN A 80 0.48 7.83 -11.83
C GLN A 80 -0.88 8.20 -12.43
N ALA A 81 -0.89 8.78 -13.65
CA ALA A 81 -2.13 9.08 -14.35
C ALA A 81 -2.91 7.81 -14.73
N GLU A 82 -2.20 6.77 -15.19
CA GLU A 82 -2.76 5.46 -15.48
C GLU A 82 -3.36 4.80 -14.22
N SER A 83 -2.63 4.83 -13.10
CA SER A 83 -3.07 4.31 -11.82
C SER A 83 -4.36 4.98 -11.34
N LYS A 84 -4.42 6.32 -11.38
CA LYS A 84 -5.63 7.07 -11.03
C LYS A 84 -6.84 6.71 -11.90
N LYS A 85 -6.61 6.46 -13.19
CA LYS A 85 -7.67 6.00 -14.11
C LYS A 85 -8.14 4.59 -13.73
N LEU A 86 -7.21 3.68 -13.48
CA LEU A 86 -7.50 2.30 -13.08
C LEU A 86 -8.27 2.26 -11.76
N GLU A 87 -7.92 3.08 -10.77
CA GLU A 87 -8.66 3.20 -9.50
C GLU A 87 -10.13 3.60 -9.71
N GLY A 88 -10.38 4.56 -10.62
CA GLY A 88 -11.73 4.96 -11.00
C GLY A 88 -12.51 3.82 -11.65
N GLU A 89 -11.89 3.12 -12.60
CA GLU A 89 -12.50 1.97 -13.28
C GLU A 89 -12.77 0.80 -12.32
N ILE A 90 -11.85 0.50 -11.40
CA ILE A 90 -12.00 -0.52 -10.36
C ILE A 90 -13.17 -0.17 -9.43
N THR A 91 -13.29 1.10 -9.04
CA THR A 91 -14.38 1.57 -8.16
C THR A 91 -15.74 1.40 -8.83
N GLU A 92 -15.87 1.79 -10.10
CA GLU A 92 -17.11 1.65 -10.85
C GLU A 92 -17.47 0.16 -11.09
N LEU A 93 -16.48 -0.66 -11.46
CA LEU A 93 -16.67 -2.11 -11.60
C LEU A 93 -17.09 -2.75 -10.27
N SER A 94 -16.45 -2.40 -9.15
CA SER A 94 -16.79 -2.92 -7.82
C SER A 94 -18.25 -2.61 -7.46
N LYS A 95 -18.67 -1.36 -7.64
CA LYS A 95 -20.06 -0.93 -7.42
C LYS A 95 -21.04 -1.73 -8.28
N ASN A 96 -20.74 -1.90 -9.57
CA ASN A 96 -21.59 -2.64 -10.50
C ASN A 96 -21.66 -4.13 -10.16
N ILE A 97 -20.54 -4.75 -9.78
CA ILE A 97 -20.46 -6.14 -9.34
C ILE A 97 -21.32 -6.36 -8.09
N VAL A 98 -21.22 -5.48 -7.08
CA VAL A 98 -21.99 -5.59 -5.84
C VAL A 98 -23.50 -5.42 -6.11
N SER A 99 -23.88 -4.39 -6.87
CA SER A 99 -25.28 -4.13 -7.23
C SER A 99 -25.89 -5.27 -8.06
N ARG A 100 -25.14 -5.77 -9.05
CA ARG A 100 -25.57 -6.89 -9.90
C ARG A 100 -25.63 -8.19 -9.10
N ASN A 101 -24.75 -8.41 -8.13
CA ASN A 101 -24.79 -9.57 -7.25
C ASN A 101 -26.07 -9.59 -6.39
N ASP A 102 -26.44 -8.46 -5.78
CA ASP A 102 -27.69 -8.32 -5.02
C ASP A 102 -28.92 -8.59 -5.90
N SER A 103 -28.94 -8.03 -7.11
CA SER A 103 -30.02 -8.25 -8.07
C SER A 103 -30.11 -9.72 -8.53
N LEU A 104 -28.98 -10.37 -8.84
CA LEU A 104 -28.94 -11.79 -9.18
C LEU A 104 -29.41 -12.67 -8.00
N GLN A 105 -29.02 -12.33 -6.77
CA GLN A 105 -29.45 -13.05 -5.57
C GLN A 105 -30.96 -12.93 -5.37
N LYS A 106 -31.53 -11.73 -5.54
CA LYS A 106 -32.98 -11.49 -5.47
C LYS A 106 -33.73 -12.26 -6.55
N GLN A 107 -33.24 -12.27 -7.79
CA GLN A 107 -33.83 -13.01 -8.91
C GLN A 107 -33.75 -14.53 -8.69
N ALA A 108 -32.60 -15.05 -8.26
CA ALA A 108 -32.44 -16.47 -7.97
C ALA A 108 -33.36 -16.91 -6.81
N ARG A 109 -33.43 -16.11 -5.75
CA ARG A 109 -34.32 -16.37 -4.61
C ARG A 109 -35.79 -16.32 -5.04
N SER A 110 -36.23 -15.30 -5.78
CA SER A 110 -37.62 -15.20 -6.23
C SER A 110 -38.03 -16.36 -7.15
N ALA A 111 -37.11 -16.83 -8.01
CA ALA A 111 -37.32 -18.01 -8.84
C ALA A 111 -37.41 -19.31 -8.01
N GLN A 112 -36.70 -19.39 -6.88
CA GLN A 112 -36.61 -20.60 -6.04
C GLN A 112 -37.65 -20.67 -4.90
N THR A 113 -37.98 -19.55 -4.22
CA THR A 113 -38.77 -19.53 -2.98
C THR A 113 -40.27 -19.31 -3.18
N ASN A 114 -40.67 -18.56 -4.20
CA ASN A 114 -42.06 -18.65 -4.64
C ASN A 114 -42.19 -20.05 -5.26
N GLY A 115 -43.23 -20.84 -4.94
CA GLY A 115 -43.47 -22.19 -5.48
C GLY A 115 -43.70 -22.20 -7.01
N ALA A 116 -42.73 -21.70 -7.75
CA ALA A 116 -42.85 -21.08 -9.05
C ALA A 116 -42.20 -21.92 -10.13
N ALA A 117 -41.39 -22.92 -9.81
CA ALA A 117 -41.18 -24.01 -10.76
C ALA A 117 -42.54 -24.63 -11.15
N THR A 118 -43.43 -24.88 -10.18
CA THR A 118 -44.81 -25.32 -10.42
C THR A 118 -45.73 -24.19 -10.88
N ASN A 119 -45.69 -22.98 -10.28
CA ASN A 119 -46.57 -21.89 -10.69
C ASN A 119 -46.21 -21.21 -12.02
N TYR A 120 -44.94 -21.07 -12.42
CA TYR A 120 -44.55 -20.58 -13.76
C TYR A 120 -44.88 -21.61 -14.84
N ILE A 121 -44.65 -22.91 -14.57
CA ILE A 121 -45.10 -23.99 -15.47
C ILE A 121 -46.64 -23.99 -15.55
N ASN A 122 -47.35 -23.87 -14.43
CA ASN A 122 -48.81 -23.73 -14.41
C ASN A 122 -49.29 -22.43 -15.07
N THR A 123 -48.49 -21.36 -15.09
CA THR A 123 -48.86 -20.10 -15.78
C THR A 123 -48.79 -20.26 -17.29
N ILE A 124 -47.86 -21.08 -17.79
CA ILE A 124 -47.80 -21.46 -19.21
C ILE A 124 -48.90 -22.47 -19.54
N VAL A 125 -49.11 -23.48 -18.68
CA VAL A 125 -50.08 -24.57 -18.89
C VAL A 125 -51.55 -24.11 -18.72
N ASN A 126 -51.83 -23.17 -17.83
CA ASN A 126 -53.18 -22.59 -17.62
C ASN A 126 -53.47 -21.36 -18.49
N SER A 127 -52.66 -21.10 -19.54
CA SER A 127 -52.96 -20.01 -20.48
C SER A 127 -54.29 -20.28 -21.20
N LYS A 128 -55.18 -19.28 -21.26
CA LYS A 128 -56.54 -19.43 -21.83
C LYS A 128 -56.56 -19.65 -23.36
N SER A 129 -55.42 -19.54 -24.05
CA SER A 129 -55.26 -19.81 -25.48
C SER A 129 -53.83 -20.21 -25.85
N ILE A 130 -53.64 -20.90 -26.98
CA ILE A 130 -52.33 -21.28 -27.52
C ILE A 130 -51.46 -20.04 -27.79
N THR A 131 -52.07 -18.94 -28.27
CA THR A 131 -51.37 -17.67 -28.52
C THR A 131 -50.82 -17.06 -27.23
N GLU A 132 -51.60 -17.09 -26.14
CA GLU A 132 -51.16 -16.59 -24.82
C GLU A 132 -50.04 -17.45 -24.23
N ALA A 133 -50.08 -18.78 -24.41
CA ALA A 133 -48.97 -19.67 -24.06
C ALA A 133 -47.68 -19.30 -24.81
N ILE A 134 -47.76 -19.06 -26.12
CA ILE A 134 -46.60 -18.71 -26.95
C ILE A 134 -45.99 -17.38 -26.50
N SER A 135 -46.80 -16.35 -26.26
CA SER A 135 -46.32 -15.06 -25.75
C SER A 135 -45.65 -15.17 -24.39
N ARG A 136 -46.18 -16.01 -23.48
CA ARG A 136 -45.57 -16.26 -22.17
C ARG A 136 -44.25 -17.02 -22.27
N VAL A 137 -44.14 -18.00 -23.16
CA VAL A 137 -42.88 -18.71 -23.43
C VAL A 137 -41.82 -17.78 -24.02
N ALA A 138 -42.20 -16.91 -24.96
CA ALA A 138 -41.30 -15.90 -25.51
C ALA A 138 -40.80 -14.93 -24.44
N ALA A 139 -41.69 -14.40 -23.58
CA ALA A 139 -41.33 -13.55 -22.46
C ALA A 139 -40.42 -14.26 -21.44
N MET A 140 -40.67 -15.54 -21.15
CA MET A 140 -39.83 -16.33 -20.25
C MET A 140 -38.43 -16.58 -20.85
N SER A 141 -38.35 -16.86 -22.14
CA SER A 141 -37.07 -16.97 -22.87
C SER A 141 -36.30 -15.65 -22.84
N GLU A 142 -36.99 -14.52 -22.96
CA GLU A 142 -36.38 -13.19 -22.85
C GLU A 142 -35.84 -12.92 -21.44
N ILE A 143 -36.60 -13.26 -20.38
CA ILE A 143 -36.13 -13.17 -18.99
C ILE A 143 -34.90 -14.04 -18.74
N VAL A 144 -34.93 -15.30 -19.19
CA VAL A 144 -33.78 -16.21 -19.04
C VAL A 144 -32.56 -15.70 -19.81
N SER A 145 -32.76 -15.19 -21.03
CA SER A 145 -31.71 -14.55 -21.82
C SER A 145 -31.10 -13.34 -21.11
N ALA A 146 -31.93 -12.46 -20.54
CA ALA A 146 -31.48 -11.31 -19.77
C ALA A 146 -30.69 -11.73 -18.50
N ASN A 147 -31.13 -12.77 -17.80
CA ASN A 147 -30.44 -13.31 -16.62
C ASN A 147 -29.08 -13.92 -17.00
N ASN A 148 -29.02 -14.69 -18.09
CA ASN A 148 -27.77 -15.23 -18.60
C ASN A 148 -26.81 -14.12 -19.02
N LYS A 149 -27.30 -13.08 -19.71
CA LYS A 149 -26.50 -11.90 -20.05
C LYS A 149 -25.96 -11.19 -18.82
N MET A 150 -26.76 -11.07 -17.76
CA MET A 150 -26.35 -10.48 -16.50
C MET A 150 -25.27 -11.31 -15.79
N LEU A 151 -25.36 -12.63 -15.81
CA LEU A 151 -24.33 -13.54 -15.29
C LEU A 151 -23.02 -13.46 -16.09
N GLU A 152 -23.10 -13.44 -17.42
CA GLU A 152 -21.91 -13.29 -18.27
C GLU A 152 -21.25 -11.93 -18.07
N GLN A 153 -22.03 -10.85 -17.95
CA GLN A 153 -21.48 -9.54 -17.60
C GLN A 153 -20.85 -9.54 -16.21
N GLN A 154 -21.44 -10.23 -15.23
CA GLN A 154 -20.87 -10.38 -13.89
C GLN A 154 -19.52 -11.09 -13.92
N LYS A 155 -19.40 -12.14 -14.75
CA LYS A 155 -18.16 -12.88 -14.94
C LYS A 155 -17.10 -12.02 -15.64
N ALA A 156 -17.50 -11.28 -16.68
CA ALA A 156 -16.61 -10.37 -17.41
C ALA A 156 -16.09 -9.24 -16.50
N ASP A 157 -16.95 -8.60 -15.72
CA ASP A 157 -16.55 -7.52 -14.81
C ASP A 157 -15.65 -8.03 -13.68
N LYS A 158 -15.90 -9.24 -13.13
CA LYS A 158 -15.02 -9.88 -12.15
C LYS A 158 -13.64 -10.24 -12.73
N LYS A 159 -13.56 -10.61 -14.01
CA LYS A 159 -12.28 -10.81 -14.68
C LYS A 159 -11.56 -9.47 -14.87
N ALA A 160 -12.27 -8.46 -15.37
CA ALA A 160 -11.72 -7.13 -15.63
C ALA A 160 -11.20 -6.46 -14.35
N ILE A 161 -11.91 -6.56 -13.22
CA ILE A 161 -11.45 -5.96 -11.96
C ILE A 161 -10.15 -6.61 -11.48
N SER A 162 -10.01 -7.94 -11.61
CA SER A 162 -8.78 -8.65 -11.24
C SER A 162 -7.59 -8.22 -12.10
N GLU A 163 -7.78 -8.11 -13.42
CA GLU A 163 -6.73 -7.67 -14.34
C GLU A 163 -6.32 -6.22 -14.08
N LYS A 164 -7.29 -5.34 -13.82
CA LYS A 164 -7.02 -3.93 -13.49
C LYS A 164 -6.34 -3.78 -12.13
N GLN A 165 -6.67 -4.60 -11.14
CA GLN A 165 -5.99 -4.60 -9.85
C GLN A 165 -4.52 -4.98 -9.98
N VAL A 166 -4.19 -6.00 -10.80
CA VAL A 166 -2.80 -6.39 -11.06
C VAL A 166 -2.07 -5.26 -11.78
N ALA A 167 -2.63 -4.75 -12.89
CA ALA A 167 -2.01 -3.65 -13.64
C ALA A 167 -1.79 -2.40 -12.78
N ASN A 168 -2.75 -2.05 -11.90
CA ASN A 168 -2.61 -0.92 -10.99
C ASN A 168 -1.51 -1.14 -9.95
N ASN A 169 -1.43 -2.35 -9.38
CA ASN A 169 -0.35 -2.69 -8.43
C ASN A 169 1.02 -2.67 -9.10
N ASP A 170 1.14 -3.20 -10.33
CA ASP A 170 2.40 -3.19 -11.08
C ASP A 170 2.84 -1.76 -11.42
N ALA A 171 1.90 -0.88 -11.79
CA ALA A 171 2.16 0.54 -11.99
C ALA A 171 2.66 1.22 -10.72
N ILE A 172 1.99 0.99 -9.58
CA ILE A 172 2.40 1.53 -8.27
C ILE A 172 3.79 1.03 -7.86
N ASN A 173 4.06 -0.28 -8.00
CA ASN A 173 5.35 -0.87 -7.68
C ASN A 173 6.47 -0.29 -8.56
N THR A 174 6.19 -0.09 -9.85
CA THR A 174 7.14 0.52 -10.79
C THR A 174 7.43 1.98 -10.41
N VAL A 175 6.42 2.77 -10.06
CA VAL A 175 6.62 4.16 -9.60
C VAL A 175 7.48 4.21 -8.34
N ILE A 176 7.25 3.32 -7.37
CA ILE A 176 8.06 3.26 -6.14
C ILE A 176 9.51 2.90 -6.47
N ALA A 177 9.74 1.91 -7.34
CA ALA A 177 11.08 1.51 -7.76
C ALA A 177 11.80 2.65 -8.50
N ASN A 178 11.10 3.35 -9.40
CA ASN A 178 11.65 4.50 -10.12
C ASN A 178 11.97 5.66 -9.17
N GLN A 179 11.16 5.92 -8.15
CA GLN A 179 11.43 6.95 -7.14
C GLN A 179 12.69 6.64 -6.33
N GLN A 180 12.91 5.36 -5.97
CA GLN A 180 14.15 4.92 -5.34
C GLN A 180 15.35 5.12 -6.26
N LYS A 181 15.23 4.71 -7.53
CA LYS A 181 16.28 4.90 -8.54
C LYS A 181 16.61 6.38 -8.76
N LEU A 182 15.60 7.25 -8.84
CA LEU A 182 15.80 8.71 -8.95
C LEU A 182 16.57 9.28 -7.76
N ALA A 183 16.29 8.80 -6.53
CA ALA A 183 17.02 9.23 -5.34
C ALA A 183 18.50 8.75 -5.37
N ASP A 184 18.75 7.52 -5.82
CA ASP A 184 20.10 6.98 -5.99
C ASP A 184 20.88 7.71 -7.09
N ASP A 185 20.22 8.02 -8.21
CA ASP A 185 20.78 8.75 -9.34
C ASP A 185 21.10 10.20 -8.94
N ALA A 186 20.31 10.83 -8.06
CA ALA A 186 20.59 12.18 -7.56
C ALA A 186 21.89 12.23 -6.73
N GLN A 187 22.16 11.20 -5.91
CA GLN A 187 23.43 11.10 -5.19
C GLN A 187 24.60 10.86 -6.16
N THR A 188 24.43 9.93 -7.09
CA THR A 188 25.44 9.61 -8.11
C THR A 188 25.77 10.81 -8.99
N LEU A 189 24.75 11.59 -9.40
CA LEU A 189 24.91 12.80 -10.20
C LEU A 189 25.73 13.86 -9.47
N THR A 190 25.49 14.04 -8.16
CA THR A 190 26.24 14.99 -7.33
C THR A 190 27.73 14.65 -7.30
N THR A 191 28.06 13.36 -7.11
CA THR A 191 29.45 12.87 -7.16
C THR A 191 30.06 13.12 -8.55
N LYS A 192 29.35 12.75 -9.62
CA LYS A 192 29.84 12.88 -11.01
C LYS A 192 30.04 14.32 -11.45
N GLN A 193 29.20 15.25 -10.99
CA GLN A 193 29.38 16.67 -11.25
C GLN A 193 30.61 17.25 -10.53
N ALA A 194 30.90 16.80 -9.31
CA ALA A 194 32.10 17.19 -8.60
C ALA A 194 33.38 16.63 -9.26
N GLU A 195 33.35 15.37 -9.71
CA GLU A 195 34.42 14.75 -10.50
C GLU A 195 34.65 15.50 -11.82
N LEU A 196 33.57 15.87 -12.51
CA LEU A 196 33.64 16.63 -13.78
C LEU A 196 34.34 17.97 -13.57
N LYS A 197 33.95 18.72 -12.54
CA LYS A 197 34.58 20.01 -12.18
C LYS A 197 36.08 19.86 -11.93
N ALA A 198 36.50 18.80 -11.25
CA ALA A 198 37.92 18.53 -11.02
C ALA A 198 38.66 18.18 -12.33
N ALA A 199 38.04 17.39 -13.21
CA ALA A 199 38.61 17.03 -14.51
C ALA A 199 38.72 18.23 -15.46
N GLU A 200 37.73 19.14 -15.47
CA GLU A 200 37.76 20.38 -16.25
C GLU A 200 38.88 21.31 -15.78
N LEU A 201 39.08 21.44 -14.47
CA LEU A 201 40.19 22.22 -13.90
C LEU A 201 41.55 21.60 -14.21
N ASN A 202 41.63 20.27 -14.24
CA ASN A 202 42.84 19.56 -14.68
C ASN A 202 43.16 19.84 -16.15
N LEU A 203 42.16 19.74 -17.03
CA LEU A 203 42.30 20.08 -18.45
C LEU A 203 42.72 21.54 -18.65
N ALA A 204 42.14 22.47 -17.89
CA ALA A 204 42.52 23.87 -17.91
C ALA A 204 43.98 24.07 -17.48
N ALA A 205 44.43 23.38 -16.42
CA ALA A 205 45.81 23.46 -15.94
C ALA A 205 46.82 22.87 -16.94
N GLU A 206 46.45 21.85 -17.72
CA GLU A 206 47.30 21.30 -18.79
C GLU A 206 47.32 22.17 -20.06
N LYS A 207 46.31 23.02 -20.26
CA LYS A 207 46.26 24.01 -21.35
C LYS A 207 46.94 25.34 -20.99
N ALA A 208 47.10 25.65 -19.70
CA ALA A 208 47.70 26.90 -19.24
C ALA A 208 49.19 26.99 -19.60
N THR A 209 49.59 28.12 -20.18
CA THR A 209 50.98 28.40 -20.59
C THR A 209 51.72 29.30 -19.59
N ALA A 210 51.00 30.09 -18.78
CA ALA A 210 51.57 30.91 -17.72
C ALA A 210 51.71 30.12 -16.41
N GLU A 211 52.88 30.20 -15.76
CA GLU A 211 53.17 29.46 -14.54
C GLU A 211 52.26 29.86 -13.37
N ASP A 212 52.00 31.16 -13.19
CA ASP A 212 51.11 31.67 -12.13
C ASP A 212 49.66 31.21 -12.32
N GLU A 213 49.18 31.17 -13.57
CA GLU A 213 47.84 30.68 -13.92
C GLU A 213 47.74 29.18 -13.65
N LYS A 214 48.76 28.40 -14.05
CA LYS A 214 48.84 26.97 -13.78
C LYS A 214 48.83 26.69 -12.28
N ALA A 215 49.59 27.43 -11.49
CA ALA A 215 49.59 27.30 -10.03
C ALA A 215 48.21 27.56 -9.42
N SER A 216 47.53 28.64 -9.86
CA SER A 216 46.17 28.95 -9.42
C SER A 216 45.14 27.87 -9.78
N LEU A 217 45.23 27.31 -10.99
CA LEU A 217 44.34 26.23 -11.44
C LEU A 217 44.58 24.92 -10.68
N LEU A 218 45.84 24.60 -10.34
CA LEU A 218 46.16 23.42 -9.54
C LEU A 218 45.63 23.53 -8.10
N GLU A 219 45.63 24.72 -7.50
CA GLU A 219 45.01 24.94 -6.19
C GLU A 219 43.47 24.73 -6.26
N LYS A 220 42.81 25.30 -7.27
CA LYS A 220 41.37 25.09 -7.50
C LYS A 220 41.05 23.62 -7.77
N LYS A 221 41.89 22.91 -8.53
CA LYS A 221 41.76 21.48 -8.78
C LYS A 221 41.82 20.69 -7.47
N ALA A 222 42.79 20.95 -6.61
CA ALA A 222 42.91 20.27 -5.32
C ALA A 222 41.66 20.48 -4.44
N ALA A 223 41.08 21.69 -4.45
CA ALA A 223 39.81 21.96 -3.78
C ALA A 223 38.64 21.17 -4.40
N ALA A 224 38.54 21.12 -5.74
CA ALA A 224 37.50 20.37 -6.43
C ALA A 224 37.64 18.84 -6.24
N GLU A 225 38.86 18.31 -6.18
CA GLU A 225 39.11 16.90 -5.85
C GLU A 225 38.71 16.57 -4.41
N ALA A 226 38.93 17.49 -3.46
CA ALA A 226 38.45 17.34 -2.10
C ALA A 226 36.91 17.35 -2.02
N GLU A 227 36.24 18.23 -2.79
CA GLU A 227 34.78 18.24 -2.94
C GLU A 227 34.25 16.93 -3.54
N ALA A 228 34.89 16.42 -4.60
CA ALA A 228 34.52 15.15 -5.24
C ALA A 228 34.67 13.96 -4.29
N LYS A 229 35.74 13.94 -3.50
CA LYS A 229 35.95 12.92 -2.46
C LYS A 229 34.87 12.99 -1.38
N ALA A 230 34.52 14.19 -0.92
CA ALA A 230 33.45 14.38 0.07
C ALA A 230 32.08 13.93 -0.48
N ALA A 231 31.79 14.22 -1.75
CA ALA A 231 30.57 13.75 -2.42
C ALA A 231 30.52 12.20 -2.51
N ALA A 232 31.64 11.56 -2.89
CA ALA A 232 31.73 10.10 -2.94
C ALA A 232 31.57 9.45 -1.55
N GLU A 233 32.13 10.06 -0.50
CA GLU A 233 31.93 9.60 0.89
C GLU A 233 30.47 9.73 1.33
N ALA A 234 29.79 10.83 0.95
CA ALA A 234 28.37 11.03 1.23
C ALA A 234 27.48 10.02 0.49
N GLU A 235 27.75 9.74 -0.78
CA GLU A 235 27.05 8.72 -1.57
C GLU A 235 27.23 7.32 -0.96
N ALA A 236 28.44 6.97 -0.53
CA ALA A 236 28.72 5.70 0.15
C ALA A 236 27.96 5.58 1.48
N ALA A 237 27.92 6.65 2.28
CA ALA A 237 27.15 6.69 3.52
C ALA A 237 25.64 6.56 3.27
N TYR A 238 25.13 7.20 2.22
CA TYR A 238 23.74 7.07 1.78
C TYR A 238 23.41 5.61 1.41
N LYS A 239 24.23 4.95 0.59
CA LYS A 239 24.04 3.55 0.19
C LYS A 239 24.09 2.59 1.40
N ALA A 240 25.01 2.82 2.34
CA ALA A 240 25.07 2.04 3.57
C ALA A 240 23.81 2.21 4.43
N LYS A 241 23.30 3.45 4.54
CA LYS A 241 22.06 3.73 5.27
C LYS A 241 20.86 3.05 4.62
N GLN A 242 20.68 3.17 3.30
CA GLN A 242 19.64 2.48 2.52
C GLN A 242 19.63 0.97 2.81
N ALA A 243 20.80 0.32 2.71
CA ALA A 243 20.92 -1.13 2.94
C ALA A 243 20.52 -1.52 4.37
N SER A 244 20.96 -0.75 5.38
CA SER A 244 20.60 -1.00 6.77
C SER A 244 19.08 -0.83 7.03
N GLN A 245 18.47 0.20 6.43
CA GLN A 245 17.04 0.45 6.57
C GLN A 245 16.21 -0.65 5.93
N GLN A 246 16.59 -1.10 4.72
CA GLN A 246 15.93 -2.22 4.05
C GLN A 246 15.96 -3.49 4.91
N GLN A 247 17.09 -3.79 5.55
CA GLN A 247 17.19 -4.95 6.44
C GLN A 247 16.27 -4.82 7.67
N THR A 248 16.16 -3.62 8.27
CA THR A 248 15.23 -3.40 9.40
C THR A 248 13.77 -3.56 9.00
N VAL A 249 13.37 -3.10 7.81
CA VAL A 249 12.00 -3.26 7.31
C VAL A 249 11.69 -4.74 7.07
N VAL A 250 12.58 -5.47 6.40
CA VAL A 250 12.41 -6.92 6.17
C VAL A 250 12.35 -7.69 7.48
N ALA A 251 13.17 -7.33 8.47
CA ALA A 251 13.14 -7.97 9.79
C ALA A 251 11.81 -7.71 10.53
N SER A 252 11.25 -6.49 10.44
CA SER A 252 9.95 -6.17 11.04
C SER A 252 8.77 -6.93 10.40
N GLY A 253 8.94 -7.37 9.15
CA GLY A 253 7.96 -8.22 8.45
C GLY A 253 7.86 -9.64 9.01
N ASN A 254 8.80 -10.09 9.84
CA ASN A 254 8.75 -11.41 10.49
C ASN A 254 7.89 -11.38 11.76
N THR A 255 6.61 -11.05 11.59
CA THR A 255 5.62 -10.98 12.67
C THR A 255 4.31 -11.63 12.23
N THR A 256 3.41 -11.90 13.18
CA THR A 256 2.06 -12.41 12.91
C THR A 256 1.03 -11.50 13.57
N PHE A 257 -0.18 -11.46 13.01
CA PHE A 257 -1.30 -10.70 13.60
C PHE A 257 -1.54 -11.06 15.08
N THR A 258 -1.38 -12.33 15.44
CA THR A 258 -1.48 -12.77 16.84
C THR A 258 -0.41 -12.17 17.74
N ALA A 259 0.84 -12.07 17.27
CA ALA A 259 1.94 -11.44 18.00
C ALA A 259 1.73 -9.92 18.14
N GLU A 260 1.17 -9.26 17.12
CA GLU A 260 0.82 -7.84 17.17
C GLU A 260 -0.30 -7.57 18.19
N VAL A 261 -1.35 -8.38 18.21
CA VAL A 261 -2.44 -8.29 19.20
C VAL A 261 -1.92 -8.54 20.62
N GLN A 262 -1.00 -9.50 20.78
CA GLN A 262 -0.37 -9.77 22.07
C GLN A 262 0.51 -8.60 22.53
N ALA A 263 1.25 -7.94 21.64
CA ALA A 263 2.08 -6.78 22.00
C ALA A 263 1.23 -5.61 22.52
N VAL A 264 0.06 -5.35 21.93
CA VAL A 264 -0.89 -4.33 22.40
C VAL A 264 -1.56 -4.74 23.72
N SER A 265 -1.80 -6.04 23.91
CA SER A 265 -2.39 -6.56 25.15
C SER A 265 -1.39 -6.63 26.32
N SER A 266 -0.09 -6.64 26.04
CA SER A 266 0.98 -6.67 27.04
C SER A 266 1.50 -5.28 27.41
N SER A 267 1.31 -4.29 26.52
CA SER A 267 1.66 -2.88 26.78
C SER A 267 0.69 -2.18 27.73
N SER A 268 -0.49 -2.76 27.97
CA SER A 268 -1.42 -2.33 29.03
C SER A 268 -0.99 -2.74 30.45
N GLU A 269 -0.10 -3.75 30.61
CA GLU A 269 0.44 -4.14 31.93
C GLU A 269 1.73 -3.39 32.32
N SER A 270 2.44 -2.81 31.35
CA SER A 270 3.77 -2.18 31.57
C SER A 270 3.74 -0.64 31.64
N SER A 271 2.57 -0.02 31.50
CA SER A 271 2.33 1.42 31.78
C SER A 271 1.91 1.63 33.24
N SER A 272 2.76 1.22 34.20
CA SER A 272 2.52 1.42 35.63
C SER A 272 3.11 2.74 36.11
N SER A 273 2.50 3.87 35.73
CA SER A 273 2.78 5.17 36.38
C SER A 273 1.72 6.25 36.19
N TYR A 274 0.44 5.92 36.03
CA TYR A 274 -0.66 6.87 36.23
C TYR A 274 -1.86 6.10 36.81
N THR A 275 -2.53 6.73 37.79
CA THR A 275 -3.71 6.27 38.53
C THR A 275 -4.54 5.22 37.78
N PRO A 276 -4.87 4.06 38.39
CA PRO A 276 -5.67 3.05 37.72
C PRO A 276 -7.00 3.68 37.31
N ALA A 277 -7.19 3.88 36.00
CA ALA A 277 -8.53 3.99 35.46
C ALA A 277 -9.25 2.71 35.88
N PRO A 278 -10.46 2.78 36.46
CA PRO A 278 -11.16 1.58 36.85
C PRO A 278 -11.32 0.73 35.60
N VAL A 279 -10.63 -0.40 35.55
CA VAL A 279 -11.04 -1.53 34.73
C VAL A 279 -12.52 -1.69 35.02
N LYS A 280 -13.38 -1.30 34.07
CA LYS A 280 -14.82 -1.55 34.17
C LYS A 280 -14.96 -3.06 34.11
N HIS A 281 -14.82 -3.71 35.25
CA HIS A 281 -15.19 -5.11 35.41
C HIS A 281 -16.63 -5.20 34.97
N ARG A 282 -16.84 -5.88 33.85
CA ARG A 282 -18.19 -6.20 33.40
C ARG A 282 -18.88 -6.96 34.54
N PRO A 283 -20.10 -6.58 34.92
CA PRO A 283 -20.84 -7.32 35.93
C PRO A 283 -20.94 -8.80 35.52
N THR A 284 -20.77 -9.70 36.49
CA THR A 284 -21.07 -11.11 36.27
C THR A 284 -22.59 -11.25 36.28
N TYR A 285 -23.17 -11.67 35.16
CA TYR A 285 -24.61 -11.89 35.03
C TYR A 285 -24.97 -13.36 35.23
N SER A 286 -26.24 -13.62 35.53
CA SER A 286 -26.80 -14.97 35.56
C SER A 286 -26.62 -15.69 34.23
N THR A 287 -26.40 -16.99 34.24
CA THR A 287 -26.35 -17.81 33.01
C THR A 287 -27.75 -18.24 32.52
N ASN A 288 -28.79 -18.03 33.33
CA ASN A 288 -30.17 -18.36 32.98
C ASN A 288 -30.98 -17.09 32.61
N ALA A 289 -32.15 -17.29 32.01
CA ALA A 289 -33.03 -16.21 31.55
C ALA A 289 -34.23 -15.96 32.49
N SER A 290 -34.14 -16.35 33.78
CA SER A 290 -35.30 -16.29 34.70
C SER A 290 -35.76 -14.87 35.03
N SER A 291 -34.91 -13.86 34.81
CA SER A 291 -35.25 -12.44 34.99
C SER A 291 -36.15 -11.89 33.87
N TYR A 292 -36.31 -12.62 32.76
CA TYR A 292 -37.15 -12.24 31.63
C TYR A 292 -38.32 -13.22 31.46
N PRO A 293 -39.56 -12.74 31.22
CA PRO A 293 -40.71 -13.62 31.09
C PRO A 293 -40.57 -14.60 29.92
N THR A 294 -40.95 -15.86 30.14
CA THR A 294 -40.80 -16.93 29.14
C THR A 294 -41.56 -16.62 27.85
N GLY A 295 -40.88 -16.80 26.72
CA GLY A 295 -41.43 -16.56 25.40
C GLY A 295 -41.42 -15.10 24.95
N GLU A 296 -40.78 -14.18 25.70
CA GLU A 296 -40.48 -12.83 25.26
C GLU A 296 -39.18 -12.75 24.44
N CYS A 297 -39.04 -11.70 23.63
CA CYS A 297 -37.83 -11.47 22.83
C CYS A 297 -36.57 -11.37 23.70
N THR A 298 -36.68 -10.70 24.85
CA THR A 298 -35.63 -10.55 25.87
C THR A 298 -35.23 -11.89 26.49
N TRP A 299 -36.20 -12.74 26.81
CA TRP A 299 -35.95 -14.11 27.30
C TRP A 299 -35.23 -14.97 26.25
N GLY A 300 -35.65 -14.88 24.99
CA GLY A 300 -35.00 -15.58 23.88
C GLY A 300 -33.56 -15.12 23.67
N ALA A 301 -33.33 -13.80 23.64
CA ALA A 301 -32.01 -13.23 23.48
C ALA A 301 -31.08 -13.58 24.66
N LYS A 302 -31.54 -13.49 25.91
CA LYS A 302 -30.76 -13.90 27.10
C LYS A 302 -30.42 -15.39 27.10
N THR A 303 -31.33 -16.25 26.61
CA THR A 303 -31.09 -17.70 26.49
C THR A 303 -29.99 -18.00 25.46
N LEU A 304 -29.97 -17.28 24.34
CA LEU A 304 -28.98 -17.46 23.27
C LEU A 304 -27.64 -16.75 23.55
N ALA A 305 -27.69 -15.64 24.28
CA ALA A 305 -26.55 -14.81 24.66
C ALA A 305 -26.55 -14.61 26.19
N PRO A 306 -26.10 -15.62 26.97
CA PRO A 306 -26.15 -15.59 28.44
C PRO A 306 -25.28 -14.49 29.07
N TRP A 307 -24.36 -13.91 28.29
CA TRP A 307 -23.55 -12.76 28.68
C TRP A 307 -24.34 -11.44 28.73
N ALA A 308 -25.56 -11.38 28.19
CA ALA A 308 -26.44 -10.22 28.28
C ALA A 308 -26.80 -9.93 29.74
N GLY A 309 -27.14 -8.67 30.07
CA GLY A 309 -27.51 -8.32 31.43
C GLY A 309 -28.86 -8.88 31.86
N ASP A 310 -29.06 -9.02 33.18
CA ASP A 310 -30.26 -9.62 33.75
C ASP A 310 -31.46 -8.66 33.82
N TYR A 311 -31.21 -7.34 33.82
CA TYR A 311 -32.21 -6.30 34.04
C TYR A 311 -32.11 -5.14 33.04
N TRP A 312 -31.94 -5.45 31.75
CA TRP A 312 -31.84 -4.44 30.69
C TRP A 312 -33.19 -3.89 30.20
N GLY A 313 -34.29 -4.31 30.84
CA GLY A 313 -35.63 -3.82 30.55
C GLY A 313 -36.17 -4.33 29.21
N ASN A 314 -36.90 -3.46 28.52
CA ASN A 314 -37.51 -3.74 27.22
C ASN A 314 -36.44 -3.85 26.13
N GLY A 315 -36.74 -4.55 25.03
CA GLY A 315 -35.81 -4.76 23.92
C GLY A 315 -35.16 -3.46 23.42
N ALA A 316 -35.96 -2.40 23.26
CA ALA A 316 -35.49 -1.06 22.85
C ALA A 316 -34.38 -0.46 23.73
N GLN A 317 -34.30 -0.87 25.00
CA GLN A 317 -33.40 -0.29 26.02
C GLN A 317 -32.09 -1.07 26.18
N TRP A 318 -31.97 -2.23 25.54
CA TRP A 318 -30.83 -3.13 25.75
C TRP A 318 -29.51 -2.51 25.33
N ALA A 319 -29.45 -1.82 24.18
CA ALA A 319 -28.22 -1.16 23.74
C ALA A 319 -27.78 -0.06 24.71
N THR A 320 -28.71 0.76 25.21
CA THR A 320 -28.43 1.81 26.20
C THR A 320 -27.94 1.22 27.53
N SER A 321 -28.61 0.17 28.02
CA SER A 321 -28.24 -0.50 29.27
C SER A 321 -26.89 -1.21 29.16
N ALA A 322 -26.63 -1.87 28.02
CA ALA A 322 -25.36 -2.53 27.75
C ALA A 322 -24.21 -1.53 27.66
N ALA A 323 -24.39 -0.40 26.97
CA ALA A 323 -23.41 0.67 26.90
C ALA A 323 -23.09 1.25 28.29
N ALA A 324 -24.11 1.48 29.13
CA ALA A 324 -23.92 1.91 30.52
C ALA A 324 -23.13 0.88 31.34
N ALA A 325 -23.36 -0.42 31.10
CA ALA A 325 -22.64 -1.53 31.71
C ALA A 325 -21.24 -1.78 31.11
N GLY A 326 -20.79 -0.97 30.14
CA GLY A 326 -19.45 -1.08 29.55
C GLY A 326 -19.32 -2.08 28.39
N PHE A 327 -20.43 -2.52 27.79
CA PHE A 327 -20.38 -3.28 26.54
C PHE A 327 -20.12 -2.36 25.36
N ARG A 328 -19.37 -2.87 24.37
CA ARG A 328 -19.22 -2.17 23.09
C ARG A 328 -20.54 -2.29 22.33
N THR A 329 -20.98 -1.17 21.76
CA THR A 329 -22.14 -1.11 20.87
C THR A 329 -21.76 -0.48 19.54
N GLY A 330 -22.47 -0.81 18.46
CA GLY A 330 -22.18 -0.27 17.12
C GLY A 330 -23.29 -0.54 16.11
N SER A 331 -23.05 -0.15 14.86
CA SER A 331 -24.01 -0.23 13.75
C SER A 331 -23.72 -1.38 12.77
N THR A 332 -22.62 -2.11 12.96
CA THR A 332 -22.23 -3.22 12.08
C THR A 332 -22.66 -4.55 12.69
N PRO A 333 -23.45 -5.38 11.99
CA PRO A 333 -23.82 -6.70 12.49
C PRO A 333 -22.59 -7.62 12.56
N GLU A 334 -22.46 -8.35 13.68
CA GLU A 334 -21.47 -9.41 13.87
C GLU A 334 -22.19 -10.66 14.36
N VAL A 335 -21.78 -11.84 13.92
CA VAL A 335 -22.36 -13.11 14.40
C VAL A 335 -22.12 -13.23 15.91
N GLY A 336 -23.17 -13.55 16.66
CA GLY A 336 -23.15 -13.60 18.12
C GLY A 336 -23.42 -12.27 18.82
N ALA A 337 -23.47 -11.15 18.09
CA ALA A 337 -23.94 -9.88 18.64
C ALA A 337 -25.45 -9.90 18.90
N ILE A 338 -25.90 -9.11 19.87
CA ILE A 338 -27.32 -8.88 20.11
C ILE A 338 -27.76 -7.68 19.26
N ALA A 339 -28.70 -7.89 18.35
CA ALA A 339 -29.37 -6.84 17.63
C ALA A 339 -30.51 -6.28 18.50
N CYS A 340 -30.48 -4.98 18.74
CA CYS A 340 -31.42 -4.22 19.56
C CYS A 340 -32.12 -3.20 18.66
N TRP A 341 -33.42 -3.34 18.48
CA TRP A 341 -34.26 -2.42 17.71
C TRP A 341 -35.05 -1.51 18.64
N ASN A 342 -34.99 -0.21 18.38
CA ASN A 342 -35.71 0.81 19.12
C ASN A 342 -36.70 1.56 18.20
N ASP A 343 -37.99 1.37 18.47
CA ASP A 343 -39.14 1.99 17.79
C ASP A 343 -39.73 3.19 18.58
N GLY A 344 -39.10 3.59 19.68
CA GLY A 344 -39.65 4.56 20.64
C GLY A 344 -40.66 3.95 21.63
N GLY A 345 -40.89 2.64 21.59
CA GLY A 345 -41.77 1.88 22.48
C GLY A 345 -41.05 0.71 23.15
N TYR A 346 -41.61 -0.50 23.02
CA TYR A 346 -41.02 -1.72 23.59
C TYR A 346 -39.79 -2.20 22.81
N GLY A 347 -39.76 -1.94 21.49
CA GLY A 347 -38.72 -2.42 20.59
C GLY A 347 -38.61 -3.94 20.52
N HIS A 348 -37.46 -4.41 20.06
CA HIS A 348 -37.21 -5.84 19.87
C HIS A 348 -35.73 -6.19 20.04
N VAL A 349 -35.44 -7.43 20.43
CA VAL A 349 -34.06 -7.95 20.50
C VAL A 349 -33.95 -9.35 19.92
N ALA A 350 -32.83 -9.63 19.26
CA ALA A 350 -32.49 -10.93 18.69
C ALA A 350 -30.97 -11.16 18.70
N VAL A 351 -30.53 -12.41 18.53
CA VAL A 351 -29.10 -12.73 18.37
C VAL A 351 -28.78 -12.98 16.90
N VAL A 352 -27.77 -12.29 16.39
CA VAL A 352 -27.32 -12.43 15.00
C VAL A 352 -26.66 -13.79 14.79
N THR A 353 -27.16 -14.55 13.81
CA THR A 353 -26.67 -15.91 13.50
C THR A 353 -25.93 -16.00 12.17
N ALA A 354 -26.18 -15.09 11.23
CA ALA A 354 -25.43 -14.97 9.98
C ALA A 354 -25.44 -13.53 9.47
N VAL A 355 -24.35 -13.11 8.82
CA VAL A 355 -24.20 -11.77 8.25
C VAL A 355 -23.69 -11.90 6.82
N SER A 356 -24.40 -11.29 5.88
CA SER A 356 -23.94 -11.15 4.48
C SER A 356 -23.56 -9.70 4.18
N SER A 357 -24.28 -8.74 4.75
CA SER A 357 -24.00 -7.30 4.67
C SER A 357 -24.68 -6.58 5.84
N SER A 358 -24.45 -5.26 5.98
CA SER A 358 -25.18 -4.42 6.95
C SER A 358 -26.69 -4.42 6.74
N THR A 359 -27.16 -4.74 5.52
CA THR A 359 -28.57 -4.77 5.11
C THR A 359 -29.09 -6.18 4.81
N SER A 360 -28.35 -7.22 5.18
CA SER A 360 -28.75 -8.61 4.98
C SER A 360 -28.14 -9.52 6.05
N ILE A 361 -28.97 -9.87 7.04
CA ILE A 361 -28.61 -10.74 8.16
C ILE A 361 -29.62 -11.86 8.35
N GLN A 362 -29.23 -12.88 9.13
CA GLN A 362 -30.16 -13.78 9.81
C GLN A 362 -30.03 -13.62 11.32
N VAL A 363 -31.14 -13.84 12.02
CA VAL A 363 -31.17 -13.82 13.48
C VAL A 363 -31.90 -15.04 14.02
N SER A 364 -31.61 -15.40 15.26
CA SER A 364 -32.43 -16.29 16.08
C SER A 364 -33.10 -15.45 17.17
N GLU A 365 -34.41 -15.57 17.28
CA GLU A 365 -35.24 -14.69 18.09
C GLU A 365 -36.45 -15.43 18.69
N SER A 366 -37.08 -14.79 19.68
CA SER A 366 -38.35 -15.21 20.28
C SER A 366 -39.36 -14.06 20.18
N ASN A 367 -40.65 -14.38 20.22
CA ASN A 367 -41.78 -13.44 20.13
C ASN A 367 -41.79 -12.57 18.86
N TYR A 368 -41.61 -13.18 17.69
CA TYR A 368 -41.74 -12.46 16.40
C TYR A 368 -43.00 -12.92 15.66
N GLY A 369 -43.82 -11.97 15.19
CA GLY A 369 -45.08 -12.26 14.50
C GLY A 369 -46.07 -13.10 15.34
N GLY A 370 -46.01 -12.97 16.68
CA GLY A 370 -46.80 -13.77 17.62
C GLY A 370 -46.22 -15.17 17.92
N ASN A 371 -45.12 -15.57 17.29
CA ASN A 371 -44.48 -16.86 17.55
C ASN A 371 -43.45 -16.74 18.70
N ARG A 372 -43.83 -17.26 19.87
CA ARG A 372 -43.06 -17.17 21.13
C ARG A 372 -41.91 -18.18 21.27
N THR A 373 -41.73 -19.14 20.35
CA THR A 373 -40.61 -20.09 20.43
C THR A 373 -39.30 -19.47 19.96
N ILE A 374 -38.16 -19.91 20.50
CA ILE A 374 -36.84 -19.48 20.01
C ILE A 374 -36.56 -20.14 18.66
N GLY A 375 -36.10 -19.35 17.68
CA GLY A 375 -35.56 -19.88 16.43
C GLY A 375 -35.43 -18.82 15.35
N ASN A 376 -35.06 -19.26 14.14
CA ASN A 376 -35.04 -18.41 12.96
C ASN A 376 -36.47 -18.20 12.43
N LYS A 377 -36.95 -16.96 12.44
CA LYS A 377 -38.32 -16.62 12.03
C LYS A 377 -38.40 -15.92 10.68
N ARG A 378 -37.32 -15.23 10.28
CA ARG A 378 -37.30 -14.31 9.13
C ARG A 378 -36.44 -14.81 7.96
N GLY A 379 -35.51 -15.72 8.20
CA GLY A 379 -34.45 -16.04 7.22
C GLY A 379 -33.56 -14.81 6.97
N TRP A 380 -33.10 -14.64 5.72
CA TRP A 380 -32.36 -13.42 5.31
C TRP A 380 -33.31 -12.22 5.16
N PHE A 381 -33.06 -11.16 5.92
CA PHE A 381 -33.82 -9.90 5.92
C PHE A 381 -32.93 -8.67 6.11
N ASN A 382 -33.45 -7.48 5.79
CA ASN A 382 -32.78 -6.21 6.05
C ASN A 382 -33.14 -5.68 7.45
N PRO A 383 -32.20 -5.61 8.40
CA PRO A 383 -32.47 -5.17 9.77
C PRO A 383 -32.72 -3.66 9.90
N THR A 384 -32.42 -2.84 8.88
CA THR A 384 -32.56 -1.38 8.94
C THR A 384 -33.92 -0.87 8.43
N THR A 385 -34.75 -1.75 7.89
CA THR A 385 -36.06 -1.39 7.28
C THR A 385 -37.19 -2.23 7.85
N THR A 386 -37.17 -2.47 9.17
CA THR A 386 -38.19 -3.22 9.89
C THR A 386 -39.13 -2.29 10.67
N SER A 387 -40.31 -2.79 11.03
CA SER A 387 -41.26 -2.08 11.90
C SER A 387 -40.71 -1.77 13.29
N GLU A 388 -39.74 -2.55 13.75
CA GLU A 388 -39.14 -2.42 15.09
C GLU A 388 -38.18 -1.22 15.24
N GLY A 389 -37.97 -0.42 14.18
CA GLY A 389 -37.26 0.85 14.26
C GLY A 389 -35.74 0.75 14.08
N PHE A 390 -35.00 1.60 14.81
CA PHE A 390 -33.56 1.76 14.62
C PHE A 390 -32.77 0.62 15.27
N VAL A 391 -31.91 -0.05 14.50
CA VAL A 391 -31.09 -1.16 14.97
C VAL A 391 -29.74 -0.71 15.51
N THR A 392 -29.33 -1.27 16.65
CA THR A 392 -27.99 -1.16 17.24
C THR A 392 -27.51 -2.56 17.65
N TYR A 393 -26.23 -2.86 17.48
CA TYR A 393 -25.63 -4.14 17.85
C TYR A 393 -24.84 -4.01 19.14
N ILE A 394 -24.97 -4.99 20.03
CA ILE A 394 -24.21 -5.12 21.27
C ILE A 394 -23.21 -6.27 21.08
N TYR A 395 -21.92 -5.99 21.26
CA TYR A 395 -20.86 -6.96 21.00
C TYR A 395 -20.43 -7.70 22.27
N PRO A 396 -20.14 -9.02 22.16
CA PRO A 396 -19.69 -9.80 23.30
C PRO A 396 -18.31 -9.38 23.81
N ASN A 397 -17.46 -8.72 22.99
CA ASN A 397 -16.15 -8.20 23.36
C ASN A 397 -15.95 -6.75 22.92
#